data_AF-A0A7W9MJ06-F1
#
_entry.id   AF-A0A7W9MJ06-F1
#
_cell.length_a   1.000
_cell.length_b   1.000
_cell.length_c   1.000
_cell.angle_alpha   90.00
_cell.angle_beta   90.00
_cell.angle_gamma   90.00
#
_symmetry.space_group_name_H-M   'P 1'
#
loop_
_entity.id
_entity.type
_entity.pdbx_description
1 polymer ?
#
loop_
_entity_poly.entity_id
_entity_poly.type
_entity_poly.pdbx_seq_one_letter_code
_entity_poly.pdbx_strand_id
1 'polypeptide(L)'
;MDNSRAMPAVDETAVWMHDGALAVVQRLLNERGIRAWLQHTLKLELRADREADYAWPDAPPLRIHLERYAPELVVTGAAGAREATIVVGPDAAFYLVLLRCGSLHTVESQHPEQVADLITAAEAA
;
A
#
# COMPACT_ATOMS: atom_id res chain seq x y z
N MET A 1 -15.89 3.25 14.66
CA MET A 1 -15.08 4.32 14.04
C MET A 1 -14.57 3.76 12.73
N ASP A 2 -15.31 4.00 11.65
CA ASP A 2 -14.90 3.64 10.29
C ASP A 2 -13.89 4.67 9.80
N ASN A 3 -12.59 4.34 9.91
CA ASN A 3 -11.53 4.99 9.13
C ASN A 3 -11.26 4.11 7.90
N SER A 4 -12.28 3.94 7.05
CA SER A 4 -12.09 3.44 5.70
C SER A 4 -11.30 4.50 4.94
N ARG A 5 -9.97 4.37 4.94
CA ARG A 5 -9.10 5.02 3.94
C ARG A 5 -9.75 4.75 2.59
N ALA A 6 -10.30 5.78 1.96
CA ALA A 6 -10.89 5.69 0.62
C ALA A 6 -9.75 5.58 -0.40
N MET A 7 -8.98 4.50 -0.34
CA MET A 7 -8.05 4.15 -1.40
C MET A 7 -8.87 3.47 -2.50
N PRO A 8 -8.69 3.84 -3.77
CA PRO A 8 -9.38 3.15 -4.85
C PRO A 8 -8.91 1.71 -4.91
N ALA A 9 -9.83 0.80 -5.26
CA ALA A 9 -9.46 -0.55 -5.59
C ALA A 9 -8.58 -0.55 -6.86
N VAL A 10 -7.55 -1.39 -6.88
CA VAL A 10 -6.63 -1.54 -8.02
C VAL A 10 -6.75 -2.94 -8.62
N ASP A 11 -6.54 -3.05 -9.93
CA ASP A 11 -6.48 -4.36 -10.60
C ASP A 11 -5.13 -5.07 -10.36
N GLU A 12 -5.07 -6.35 -10.74
CA GLU A 12 -3.88 -7.19 -10.52
C GLU A 12 -2.65 -6.75 -11.33
N THR A 13 -2.85 -6.13 -12.49
CA THR A 13 -1.74 -5.64 -13.32
C THR A 13 -1.11 -4.41 -12.67
N ALA A 14 -1.93 -3.49 -12.16
CA ALA A 14 -1.48 -2.34 -11.40
C ALA A 14 -0.72 -2.76 -10.12
N VAL A 15 -1.22 -3.76 -9.39
CA VAL A 15 -0.52 -4.29 -8.21
C VAL A 15 0.88 -4.80 -8.59
N TRP A 16 0.99 -5.62 -9.63
CA TRP A 16 2.27 -6.17 -10.04
C TRP A 16 3.29 -5.10 -10.46
N MET A 17 2.84 -4.07 -11.19
CA MET A 17 3.69 -2.92 -11.55
C MET A 17 4.15 -2.14 -10.31
N HIS A 18 3.22 -1.88 -9.38
CA HIS A 18 3.53 -1.16 -8.16
C HIS A 18 4.50 -1.95 -7.26
N ASP A 19 4.35 -3.26 -7.17
CA ASP A 19 5.28 -4.14 -6.45
C ASP A 19 6.69 -4.06 -7.02
N GLY A 20 6.82 -4.12 -8.35
CA GLY A 20 8.11 -3.97 -9.02
C GLY A 20 8.77 -2.63 -8.70
N ALA A 21 8.02 -1.53 -8.78
CA ALA A 21 8.51 -0.20 -8.48
C ALA A 21 8.91 -0.01 -7.01
N LEU A 22 8.14 -0.58 -6.07
CA LEU A 22 8.45 -0.54 -4.63
C LEU A 22 9.59 -1.46 -4.24
N ALA A 23 9.77 -2.59 -4.92
CA ALA A 23 10.91 -3.49 -4.70
C ALA A 23 12.25 -2.81 -4.99
N VAL A 24 12.32 -1.95 -6.01
CA VAL A 24 13.51 -1.14 -6.29
C VAL A 24 13.82 -0.20 -5.12
N VAL A 25 12.83 0.53 -4.63
CA VAL A 25 13.00 1.44 -3.47
C VAL A 25 13.39 0.66 -2.21
N GLN A 26 12.74 -0.48 -1.95
CA GLN A 26 13.05 -1.34 -0.81
C GLN A 26 14.51 -1.79 -0.82
N ARG A 27 15.01 -2.20 -2.00
CA ARG A 27 16.42 -2.57 -2.17
C ARG A 27 17.35 -1.42 -1.84
N LEU A 28 17.09 -0.22 -2.37
CA LEU A 28 17.89 0.98 -2.13
C LEU A 28 17.92 1.40 -0.66
N LEU A 29 16.83 1.18 0.08
CA LEU A 29 16.75 1.41 1.52
C LEU A 29 17.56 0.36 2.30
N ASN A 30 17.42 -0.92 1.93
CA ASN A 30 18.17 -2.01 2.56
C ASN A 30 19.69 -1.85 2.37
N GLU A 31 20.13 -1.39 1.19
CA GLU A 31 21.54 -1.08 0.92
C GLU A 31 22.09 0.05 1.82
N ARG A 32 21.22 0.94 2.31
CA ARG A 32 21.53 1.98 3.30
C ARG A 32 21.33 1.53 4.76
N GLY A 33 20.98 0.26 4.99
CA GLY A 33 20.72 -0.29 6.32
C GLY A 33 19.35 0.06 6.92
N ILE A 34 18.46 0.67 6.13
CA ILE A 34 17.12 1.09 6.54
C ILE A 34 16.15 -0.07 6.33
N ARG A 35 15.37 -0.39 7.36
CA ARG A 35 14.40 -1.49 7.31
C ARG A 35 13.10 -1.05 6.64
N ALA A 36 12.74 -1.73 5.55
CA ALA A 36 11.47 -1.53 4.87
C ALA A 36 10.81 -2.86 4.51
N TRP A 37 9.49 -2.91 4.57
CA TRP A 37 8.70 -4.07 4.11
C TRP A 37 7.48 -3.64 3.32
N LEU A 38 7.11 -4.49 2.37
CA LEU A 38 5.94 -4.29 1.53
C LEU A 38 4.69 -4.79 2.25
N GLN A 39 3.62 -4.00 2.25
CA GLN A 39 2.34 -4.31 2.86
C GLN A 39 1.25 -4.29 1.79
N HIS A 40 0.54 -5.42 1.66
CA HIS A 40 -0.65 -5.54 0.82
C HIS A 40 -1.90 -5.47 1.68
N THR A 41 -2.88 -4.68 1.25
CA THR A 41 -4.19 -4.61 1.91
C THR A 41 -5.25 -5.19 0.98
N LEU A 42 -6.03 -6.13 1.52
CA LEU A 42 -7.15 -6.78 0.85
C LEU A 42 -8.40 -6.59 1.70
N LYS A 43 -9.51 -6.19 1.08
CA LYS A 43 -10.82 -6.19 1.72
C LYS A 43 -11.66 -7.32 1.15
N LEU A 44 -12.14 -8.17 2.06
CA LEU A 44 -13.03 -9.29 1.77
C LEU A 44 -14.39 -8.98 2.37
N GLU A 45 -15.41 -8.88 1.53
CA GLU A 45 -16.80 -8.70 1.96
C GLU A 45 -17.59 -9.97 1.66
N LEU A 46 -18.18 -10.54 2.73
CA LEU A 46 -19.10 -11.67 2.65
C LEU A 46 -20.52 -11.14 2.77
N ARG A 47 -21.29 -11.21 1.68
CA ARG A 47 -22.71 -10.87 1.71
C ARG A 47 -23.54 -12.13 1.89
N ALA A 48 -24.27 -12.19 3.00
CA ALA A 48 -25.40 -13.09 3.14
C ALA A 48 -26.64 -12.32 2.67
N ASP A 49 -27.18 -12.68 1.50
CA ASP A 49 -28.41 -12.08 1.01
C ASP A 49 -29.54 -12.41 2.01
N ARG A 50 -30.05 -11.38 2.69
CA ARG A 50 -31.18 -11.49 3.63
C ARG A 50 -32.52 -11.18 2.96
N GLU A 51 -32.51 -10.96 1.64
CA GLU A 51 -33.69 -10.74 0.83
C GLU A 51 -34.00 -11.98 0.01
N ALA A 52 -34.76 -12.90 0.62
CA ALA A 52 -35.91 -13.57 0.00
C ALA A 52 -36.32 -14.76 0.87
N ASP A 53 -37.62 -15.01 0.90
CA ASP A 53 -38.30 -16.17 1.46
C ASP A 53 -37.86 -17.50 0.79
N TYR A 54 -36.56 -17.79 0.75
CA TYR A 54 -36.04 -19.04 0.22
C TYR A 54 -36.10 -20.13 1.29
N ALA A 55 -36.98 -21.10 1.06
CA ALA A 55 -36.94 -22.38 1.74
C ALA A 55 -35.60 -23.07 1.44
N TRP A 56 -34.87 -23.44 2.49
CA TRP A 56 -33.70 -24.30 2.45
C TRP A 56 -34.02 -25.58 1.63
N PRO A 57 -33.20 -25.98 0.64
CA PRO A 57 -31.74 -25.84 0.58
C PRO A 57 -31.17 -25.02 -0.62
N ASP A 58 -31.98 -24.23 -1.33
CA ASP A 58 -31.56 -23.56 -2.58
C ASP A 58 -30.96 -22.14 -2.40
N ALA A 59 -30.20 -21.91 -1.32
CA ALA A 59 -29.61 -20.59 -1.07
C ALA A 59 -28.59 -20.19 -2.17
N PRO A 60 -28.63 -18.95 -2.70
CA PRO A 60 -27.63 -18.50 -3.67
C PRO A 60 -26.23 -18.48 -3.04
N PRO A 61 -25.16 -18.77 -3.82
CA PRO A 61 -23.82 -18.88 -3.29
C PRO A 61 -23.38 -17.55 -2.65
N LEU A 62 -22.71 -17.65 -1.50
CA LEU A 62 -22.03 -16.53 -0.85
C LEU A 62 -21.29 -15.70 -1.91
N ARG A 63 -21.76 -14.48 -2.17
CA ARG A 63 -21.04 -13.56 -3.06
C ARG A 63 -19.86 -13.01 -2.28
N ILE A 64 -18.68 -13.52 -2.60
CA ILE A 64 -17.42 -13.00 -2.08
C ILE A 64 -17.02 -11.82 -2.96
N HIS A 65 -16.98 -10.62 -2.38
CA HIS A 65 -16.42 -9.44 -3.04
C HIS A 65 -15.02 -9.19 -2.50
N LEU A 66 -14.02 -9.18 -3.40
CA LEU A 66 -12.62 -8.94 -3.08
C LEU A 66 -12.20 -7.60 -3.68
N GLU A 67 -11.79 -6.67 -2.82
CA GLU A 67 -11.17 -5.41 -3.22
C GLU A 67 -9.68 -5.47 -2.85
N ARG A 68 -8.81 -5.15 -3.82
CA ARG A 68 -7.37 -5.00 -3.58
C ARG A 68 -7.01 -3.53 -3.56
N TYR A 69 -6.15 -3.12 -2.64
CA TYR A 69 -5.62 -1.76 -2.60
C TYR A 69 -4.17 -1.73 -3.07
N ALA A 70 -3.70 -0.55 -3.46
CA ALA A 70 -2.32 -0.34 -3.86
C ALA A 70 -1.36 -0.81 -2.73
N PRO A 71 -0.27 -1.51 -3.07
CA PRO A 71 0.72 -1.90 -2.08
C PRO A 71 1.38 -0.67 -1.47
N GLU A 72 1.67 -0.73 -0.17
CA GLU A 72 2.41 0.29 0.57
C GLU A 72 3.77 -0.27 0.96
N LEU A 73 4.86 0.46 0.70
CA LEU A 73 6.16 0.17 1.31
C LEU A 73 6.25 0.94 2.63
N VAL A 74 6.38 0.20 3.72
CA VAL A 74 6.46 0.75 5.07
C VAL A 74 7.90 0.75 5.53
N VAL A 75 8.38 1.90 6.00
CA VAL A 75 9.74 2.06 6.54
C VAL A 75 9.67 2.21 8.04
N THR A 76 10.55 1.49 8.75
CA THR A 76 10.73 1.64 10.19
C THR A 76 12.11 2.07 10.58
N GLY A 77 12.15 3.02 11.52
CA GLY A 77 13.37 3.41 12.19
C GLY A 77 13.79 2.41 13.27
N ALA A 78 14.94 2.68 13.87
CA ALA A 78 15.59 1.79 14.86
C ALA A 78 14.72 1.46 16.08
N ALA A 79 13.82 2.37 16.48
CA ALA A 79 12.89 2.19 17.60
C ALA A 79 11.63 1.36 17.24
N GLY A 80 11.52 0.86 15.99
CA GLY A 80 10.35 0.13 15.50
C GLY A 80 9.15 1.00 15.15
N ALA A 81 9.28 2.34 15.25
CA ALA A 81 8.26 3.28 14.80
C ALA A 81 8.25 3.38 13.26
N ARG A 82 7.07 3.56 12.68
CA ARG A 82 6.89 3.82 11.24
C ARG A 82 7.40 5.22 10.93
N GLU A 83 8.48 5.31 10.16
CA GLU A 83 9.13 6.56 9.79
C GLU A 83 8.65 7.09 8.44
N ALA A 84 8.30 6.19 7.53
CA ALA A 84 7.73 6.58 6.25
C ALA A 84 6.76 5.54 5.69
N THR A 85 5.91 6.02 4.79
CA THR A 85 5.06 5.22 3.92
C THR A 85 5.32 5.65 2.50
N ILE A 86 5.58 4.70 1.61
CA ILE A 86 5.69 4.96 0.19
C ILE A 86 4.58 4.21 -0.53
N VAL A 87 3.86 4.91 -1.40
CA VAL A 87 2.92 4.30 -2.35
C VAL A 87 3.26 4.77 -3.76
N VAL A 88 2.87 3.98 -4.74
CA VAL A 88 3.02 4.32 -6.15
C VAL A 88 1.73 5.00 -6.62
N GLY A 89 1.87 6.10 -7.36
CA GLY A 89 0.74 6.81 -7.94
C GLY A 89 -0.01 5.95 -8.98
N PRO A 90 -1.26 6.32 -9.35
CA PRO A 90 -2.15 5.49 -10.19
C PRO A 90 -1.57 4.99 -11.52
N ASP A 91 -0.66 5.75 -12.13
CA ASP A 91 -0.03 5.43 -13.42
C ASP A 91 1.45 5.03 -13.29
N ALA A 92 1.92 4.72 -12.08
CA ALA A 92 3.33 4.46 -11.78
C ALA A 92 4.32 5.56 -12.20
N ALA A 93 3.83 6.79 -12.42
CA ALA A 93 4.66 7.93 -12.82
C ALA A 93 5.45 8.56 -11.65
N PHE A 94 5.02 8.35 -10.42
CA PHE A 94 5.66 8.90 -9.23
C PHE A 94 5.41 8.05 -8.00
N TYR A 95 6.28 8.22 -7.01
CA TYR A 95 6.14 7.78 -5.64
C TYR A 95 5.52 8.90 -4.80
N LEU A 96 4.58 8.55 -3.93
CA LEU A 96 4.11 9.39 -2.85
C LEU A 96 4.75 8.92 -1.55
N VAL A 97 5.49 9.80 -0.89
CA VAL A 97 6.22 9.50 0.34
C VAL A 97 5.61 10.31 1.48
N LEU A 98 4.95 9.64 2.42
CA LEU A 98 4.44 10.23 3.65
C LEU A 98 5.42 9.93 4.80
N LEU A 99 6.08 10.97 5.29
CA LEU A 99 6.98 10.89 6.44
C LEU A 99 6.19 10.92 7.75
N ARG A 100 6.78 10.39 8.83
CA ARG A 100 6.19 10.37 10.18
C ARG A 100 5.80 11.75 10.71
N CYS A 101 6.54 12.78 10.32
CA CYS A 101 6.23 14.17 10.66
C CYS A 101 4.96 14.72 9.96
N GLY A 102 4.31 13.92 9.10
CA GLY A 102 3.12 14.29 8.35
C GLY A 102 3.42 14.95 7.00
N SER A 103 4.69 15.12 6.65
CA SER A 103 5.10 15.71 5.36
C SER A 103 4.85 14.72 4.23
N LEU A 104 4.15 15.18 3.19
CA LEU A 104 3.90 14.42 1.97
C LEU A 104 4.79 14.95 0.85
N HIS A 105 5.56 14.05 0.24
CA HIS A 105 6.45 14.34 -0.87
C HIS A 105 6.06 13.53 -2.10
N THR A 106 6.28 14.10 -3.27
CA THR A 106 6.13 13.41 -4.55
C THR A 106 7.51 13.31 -5.19
N VAL A 107 7.87 12.11 -5.64
CA VAL A 107 9.15 11.82 -6.29
C VAL A 107 8.88 11.12 -7.60
N GLU A 108 9.49 11.55 -8.69
CA GLU A 108 9.29 10.93 -10.00
C GLU A 108 9.79 9.48 -10.01
N SER A 109 9.07 8.59 -10.71
CA SER A 109 9.40 7.16 -10.70
C SER A 109 10.72 6.82 -11.40
N GLN A 110 11.23 7.74 -12.21
CA GLN A 110 12.54 7.65 -12.85
C GLN A 110 13.70 7.81 -11.85
N HIS A 111 13.42 8.33 -10.65
CA HIS A 111 14.42 8.67 -9.64
C HIS A 111 14.14 7.99 -8.29
N PRO A 112 14.08 6.65 -8.21
CA PRO A 112 13.83 5.92 -6.97
C PRO A 112 14.91 6.19 -5.89
N GLU A 113 16.12 6.59 -6.30
CA GLU A 113 17.19 7.01 -5.41
C GLU A 113 16.82 8.21 -4.54
N GLN A 114 16.03 9.16 -5.08
CA GLN A 114 15.59 10.36 -4.36
C GLN A 114 14.63 10.01 -3.22
N VAL A 115 13.82 8.95 -3.38
CA VAL A 115 12.95 8.45 -2.30
C VAL A 115 13.80 8.02 -1.11
N ALA A 116 14.87 7.26 -1.38
CA ALA A 116 15.72 6.75 -0.33
C ALA A 116 16.62 7.84 0.29
N ASP A 117 17.07 8.83 -0.50
CA ASP A 117 17.77 10.02 0.03
C ASP A 117 16.86 10.84 0.94
N LEU A 118 15.60 11.07 0.54
CA LEU A 118 14.59 11.76 1.34
C LEU A 118 14.37 11.07 2.69
N ILE A 119 14.24 9.74 2.70
CA ILE A 119 14.02 8.96 3.92
C ILE A 119 15.26 8.99 4.81
N THR A 120 16.46 8.85 4.22
CA THR A 120 17.73 8.91 4.96
C THR A 120 17.92 10.28 5.62
N ALA A 121 17.60 11.36 4.91
CA ALA A 121 17.65 12.71 5.45
C ALA A 121 16.65 12.91 6.60
N ALA A 122 15.47 12.27 6.52
CA ALA A 122 14.45 12.34 7.57
C ALA A 122 14.81 11.54 8.82
N GLU A 123 15.53 10.41 8.72
CA GLU A 123 16.01 9.66 9.88
C GLU A 123 17.13 10.38 10.66
N ALA A 124 17.87 11.27 10.00
CA ALA A 124 18.97 12.02 10.60
C ALA A 124 18.53 13.29 11.35
N ALA A 125 17.27 13.70 11.22
CA ALA A 125 16.70 14.94 11.78
C ALA A 125 16.00 14.69 13.13
#